data_AF-A0A966QAU9-F1
#
_entry.id   AF-A0A966QAU9-F1
#
_cell.length_a   1.000
_cell.length_b   1.000
_cell.length_c   1.000
_cell.angle_alpha   90.00
_cell.angle_beta   90.00
_cell.angle_gamma   90.00
#
_symmetry.space_group_name_H-M   'P 1'
#
loop_
_entity.id
_entity.type
_entity.pdbx_description
1 polymer ?
#
loop_
_entity_poly.entity_id
_entity_poly.type
_entity_poly.pdbx_seq_one_letter_code
_entity_poly.pdbx_strand_id
1 'polypeptide(L)'
;MQNFYVRSWYPILAAIFCSLLLISNIGATKIIDFGPIKTDGGAFLFPLTYIIGDVLTEVFGFKAARRVIYAGFGIGILAGFTFWLVQ
;
A
#
# COMPACT_ATOMS: atom_id res chain seq x y z
N MET A 1 18.37 19.53 10.63
CA MET A 1 18.44 18.09 10.27
C MET A 1 17.18 17.65 9.50
N GLN A 2 16.91 18.23 8.32
CA GLN A 2 15.71 17.95 7.51
C GLN A 2 16.03 17.63 6.03
N ASN A 3 17.27 17.87 5.56
CA ASN A 3 17.61 17.84 4.14
C ASN A 3 18.04 16.46 3.58
N PHE A 4 18.15 15.41 4.40
CA PHE A 4 18.50 14.06 3.89
C PHE A 4 17.29 13.28 3.33
N TYR A 5 16.06 13.73 3.60
CA TYR A 5 14.85 13.07 3.11
C TYR A 5 14.56 13.28 1.61
N VAL A 6 15.11 14.34 1.01
CA VAL A 6 14.84 14.71 -0.39
C VAL A 6 15.65 13.85 -1.39
N ARG A 7 16.76 13.24 -0.94
CA ARG A 7 17.64 12.38 -1.78
C ARG A 7 17.55 10.89 -1.45
N SER A 8 16.60 10.51 -0.59
CA SER A 8 16.36 9.12 -0.22
C SER A 8 15.25 8.55 -1.09
N TRP A 9 15.34 7.31 -1.52
CA TRP A 9 14.28 6.59 -2.25
C TRP A 9 13.05 6.28 -1.36
N TYR A 10 13.16 6.59 -0.08
CA TYR A 10 12.14 6.37 0.94
C TYR A 10 10.73 6.90 0.63
N PRO A 11 10.51 8.18 0.29
CA PRO A 11 9.16 8.70 0.05
C PRO A 11 8.53 8.09 -1.21
N ILE A 12 9.34 7.71 -2.21
CA ILE A 12 8.86 7.03 -3.42
C ILE A 12 8.37 5.62 -3.05
N LEU A 13 9.17 4.84 -2.32
CA LEU A 13 8.78 3.51 -1.86
C LEU A 13 7.58 3.55 -0.91
N ALA A 14 7.51 4.57 -0.04
CA ALA A 14 6.36 4.79 0.84
C ALA A 14 5.08 5.10 0.05
N ALA A 15 5.17 5.96 -0.97
CA ALA A 15 4.04 6.28 -1.83
C ALA A 15 3.59 5.06 -2.65
N ILE A 16 4.53 4.28 -3.18
CA ILE A 16 4.25 3.01 -3.88
C ILE A 16 3.55 2.04 -2.94
N PHE A 17 4.06 1.85 -1.72
CA PHE A 17 3.45 0.98 -0.72
C PHE A 17 1.99 1.40 -0.41
N CYS A 18 1.77 2.67 -0.08
CA CYS A 18 0.42 3.17 0.22
C CYS A 18 -0.52 3.03 -0.98
N SER A 19 -0.03 3.28 -2.20
CA SER A 19 -0.82 3.14 -3.43
C SER A 19 -1.18 1.68 -3.69
N LEU A 20 -0.23 0.75 -3.59
CA LEU A 20 -0.47 -0.68 -3.76
C LEU A 20 -1.43 -1.23 -2.71
N LEU A 21 -1.27 -0.83 -1.44
CA LEU A 21 -2.16 -1.21 -0.34
C LEU A 21 -3.60 -0.76 -0.60
N LEU A 22 -3.78 0.48 -1.07
CA LEU A 22 -5.08 1.05 -1.39
C LEU A 22 -5.71 0.37 -2.61
N ILE A 23 -4.96 0.23 -3.70
CA ILE A 23 -5.42 -0.43 -4.93
C ILE A 23 -5.76 -1.89 -4.64
N SER A 24 -4.98 -2.59 -3.81
CA SER A 24 -5.27 -3.97 -3.39
C SER A 24 -6.58 -4.06 -2.61
N ASN A 25 -6.82 -3.15 -1.65
CA ASN A 25 -8.09 -3.09 -0.92
C ASN A 25 -9.30 -2.84 -1.83
N ILE A 26 -9.18 -1.93 -2.79
CA ILE A 26 -10.24 -1.63 -3.75
C ILE A 26 -10.41 -2.80 -4.73
N GLY A 27 -9.31 -3.36 -5.23
CA GLY A 27 -9.29 -4.48 -6.15
C GLY A 27 -9.89 -5.76 -5.57
N ALA A 28 -9.80 -5.95 -4.24
CA ALA A 28 -10.45 -7.05 -3.53
C ALA A 28 -11.98 -7.02 -3.65
N THR A 29 -12.58 -5.87 -3.96
CA THR A 29 -14.04 -5.77 -4.18
C THR A 29 -14.50 -6.36 -5.51
N LYS A 30 -13.59 -6.55 -6.47
CA LYS A 30 -13.89 -7.11 -7.78
C LYS A 30 -13.17 -8.44 -7.96
N ILE A 31 -13.97 -9.50 -8.05
CA ILE A 31 -13.49 -10.83 -8.40
C ILE A 31 -13.09 -10.83 -9.88
N ILE A 32 -11.87 -11.26 -10.17
CA ILE A 32 -11.34 -11.40 -11.51
C ILE A 32 -11.29 -12.90 -11.84
N ASP A 33 -12.04 -13.31 -12.87
CA ASP A 33 -11.96 -14.67 -13.40
C ASP A 33 -10.78 -14.74 -14.38
N PHE A 34 -9.63 -15.25 -13.91
CA PHE A 34 -8.45 -15.49 -14.73
C PHE A 34 -8.44 -16.98 -15.16
N GLY A 35 -9.31 -17.32 -16.11
CA GLY A 35 -9.48 -18.70 -16.57
C GLY A 35 -10.05 -19.62 -15.47
N PRO A 36 -9.42 -20.77 -15.14
CA PRO A 36 -9.88 -21.65 -14.07
C PRO A 36 -9.61 -21.10 -12.65
N ILE A 37 -8.86 -20.00 -12.52
CA ILE A 37 -8.48 -19.41 -11.24
C ILE A 37 -9.37 -18.21 -10.96
N LYS A 38 -10.22 -18.33 -9.93
CA LYS A 38 -10.97 -17.20 -9.39
C LYS A 38 -10.08 -16.49 -8.37
N THR A 39 -9.60 -15.29 -8.69
CA THR A 39 -8.78 -14.51 -7.76
C THR A 39 -9.31 -13.07 -7.72
N ASP A 40 -9.32 -12.45 -6.56
CA ASP A 40 -9.69 -11.05 -6.47
C ASP A 40 -8.54 -10.16 -6.97
N GLY A 41 -8.84 -8.95 -7.45
CA GLY A 41 -7.82 -8.03 -7.95
C GLY A 41 -6.80 -7.62 -6.88
N GLY A 42 -7.15 -7.76 -5.60
CA GLY A 42 -6.28 -7.49 -4.47
C GLY A 42 -5.23 -8.57 -4.22
N ALA A 43 -5.57 -9.84 -4.46
CA ALA A 43 -4.73 -11.00 -4.21
C ALA A 43 -3.45 -10.99 -5.05
N PHE A 44 -3.50 -10.43 -6.27
CA PHE A 44 -2.31 -10.29 -7.11
C PHE A 44 -1.35 -9.19 -6.62
N LEU A 45 -1.91 -8.11 -6.04
CA LEU A 45 -1.14 -6.98 -5.55
C LEU A 45 -0.59 -7.20 -4.12
N PHE A 46 -1.13 -8.19 -3.41
CA PHE A 46 -0.72 -8.53 -2.05
C PHE A 46 0.76 -8.92 -1.93
N PRO A 47 1.30 -9.84 -2.76
CA PRO A 47 2.72 -10.20 -2.73
C PRO A 47 3.65 -9.01 -3.03
N LEU A 48 3.27 -8.18 -4.00
CA LEU A 48 3.99 -6.96 -4.35
C LEU A 48 4.03 -5.96 -3.18
N THR A 49 2.90 -5.76 -2.52
CA THR A 49 2.79 -4.88 -1.35
C THR A 49 3.66 -5.39 -0.20
N TYR A 50 3.71 -6.71 0.01
CA TYR A 50 4.55 -7.34 1.03
C TYR A 50 6.05 -7.13 0.77
N ILE A 51 6.52 -7.38 -0.46
CA ILE A 51 7.94 -7.19 -0.82
C ILE A 51 8.36 -5.73 -0.57
N ILE A 52 7.54 -4.76 -0.97
CA ILE A 52 7.83 -3.34 -0.72
C ILE A 52 7.83 -3.05 0.78
N GLY A 53 6.88 -3.62 1.54
CA GLY A 53 6.80 -3.50 2.99
C GLY A 53 8.05 -4.04 3.70
N ASP A 54 8.53 -5.21 3.29
CA ASP A 54 9.73 -5.84 3.83
C ASP A 54 10.96 -4.97 3.54
N VAL A 55 11.13 -4.50 2.29
CA VAL A 55 12.21 -3.57 1.90
C VAL A 55 12.16 -2.29 2.75
N LEU A 56 10.96 -1.75 3.02
CA LEU A 56 10.80 -0.59 3.89
C LEU A 56 11.30 -0.87 5.32
N THR A 57 11.02 -2.05 5.88
CA THR A 57 11.46 -2.44 7.22
C THR A 57 12.95 -2.75 7.32
N GLU A 58 13.52 -3.40 6.29
CA GLU A 58 14.91 -3.84 6.29
C GLU A 58 15.89 -2.72 5.93
N VAL A 59 15.56 -1.88 4.94
CA VAL A 59 16.47 -0.83 4.42
C VAL A 59 16.35 0.47 5.21
N PHE A 60 15.13 0.88 5.56
CA PHE A 60 14.87 2.16 6.24
C PHE A 60 14.62 2.00 7.73
N GLY A 61 14.56 0.77 8.22
CA GLY A 61 14.38 0.43 9.61
C GLY A 61 12.92 0.49 10.07
N PHE A 62 12.66 -0.22 11.16
CA PHE A 62 11.32 -0.42 11.72
C PHE A 62 10.59 0.88 12.08
N LYS A 63 11.31 1.90 12.57
CA LYS A 63 10.72 3.17 13.00
C LYS A 63 10.17 3.96 11.81
N ALA A 64 10.83 3.89 10.66
CA ALA A 64 10.41 4.53 9.42
C ALA A 64 9.29 3.73 8.74
N ALA A 65 9.42 2.41 8.66
CA ALA A 65 8.39 1.53 8.10
C ALA A 65 7.05 1.64 8.85
N ARG A 66 7.08 1.70 10.18
CA ARG A 66 5.87 1.87 11.00
C ARG A 66 5.09 3.13 10.64
N ARG A 67 5.77 4.24 10.33
CA ARG A 67 5.10 5.48 9.89
C ARG A 67 4.40 5.31 8.55
N VAL A 68 5.02 4.62 7.61
CA VAL A 68 4.43 4.32 6.29
C VAL A 68 3.21 3.43 6.45
N ILE A 69 3.30 2.39 7.28
CA ILE A 69 2.17 1.49 7.56
C ILE A 69 0.99 2.27 8.14
N TYR A 70 1.21 3.10 9.16
CA TYR A 70 0.13 3.94 9.70
C TYR A 70 -0.44 4.93 8.68
N ALA A 71 0.40 5.52 7.83
CA ALA A 71 -0.06 6.38 6.75
C ALA A 71 -0.92 5.63 5.73
N GLY A 72 -0.52 4.41 5.35
CA GLY A 72 -1.28 3.54 4.44
C GLY A 72 -2.64 3.16 5.00
N PHE A 73 -2.71 2.76 6.28
CA PHE A 73 -3.99 2.51 6.95
C PHE A 73 -4.84 3.78 7.07
N GLY A 74 -4.24 4.93 7.40
CA GLY A 74 -4.95 6.20 7.48
C GLY A 74 -5.59 6.60 6.14
N ILE A 75 -4.86 6.44 5.03
CA ILE A 75 -5.38 6.66 3.67
C ILE A 75 -6.48 5.64 3.34
N GLY A 76 -6.31 4.37 3.72
CA GLY A 76 -7.32 3.34 3.53
C GLY A 76 -8.65 3.67 4.22
N ILE A 77 -8.60 4.16 5.47
CA ILE A 77 -9.78 4.64 6.20
C ILE A 77 -10.41 5.85 5.49
N LEU A 78 -9.59 6.82 5.08
CA LEU A 78 -10.05 8.01 4.35
C LEU A 78 -10.75 7.63 3.04
N ALA A 79 -10.17 6.71 2.28
CA ALA A 79 -10.75 6.21 1.04
C ALA A 79 -12.06 5.47 1.30
N GLY A 80 -12.10 4.58 2.29
CA GLY A 80 -13.32 3.89 2.70
C GLY A 80 -14.43 4.86 3.11
N PHE A 81 -14.10 5.88 3.89
CA PHE A 81 -15.04 6.94 4.28
C PHE A 81 -15.51 7.77 3.07
N THR A 82 -14.61 8.07 2.13
CA THR A 82 -14.95 8.79 0.89
C THR A 82 -15.90 7.96 0.03
N PHE A 83 -15.64 6.67 -0.16
CA PHE A 83 -16.54 5.78 -0.89
C PHE A 83 -17.90 5.66 -0.19
N TRP A 84 -17.92 5.57 1.13
CA TRP A 84 -19.18 5.55 1.90
C TRP A 84 -20.00 6.84 1.74
N LEU A 85 -19.35 8.01 1.66
CA LEU A 85 -20.05 9.30 1.46
C LEU A 85 -20.57 9.53 0.05
N VAL A 86 -19.88 9.00 -0.96
CA VAL A 86 -20.19 9.22 -2.39
C VAL A 86 -21.18 8.19 -2.92
N GLN A 87 -21.26 7.01 -2.28
CA GLN A 87 -22.11 5.89 -2.68
C GLN A 87 -23.60 6.12 -2.39
#